data_AF-A0A0J1H010-F1
#
_entry.id   AF-A0A0J1H010-F1
#
_cell.length_a   1.000
_cell.length_b   1.000
_cell.length_c   1.000
_cell.angle_alpha   90.00
_cell.angle_beta   90.00
_cell.angle_gamma   90.00
#
_symmetry.space_group_name_H-M   'P 1'
#
loop_
_entity.id
_entity.type
_entity.pdbx_description
1 polymer ?
#
loop_
_entity_poly.entity_id
_entity_poly.type
_entity_poly.pdbx_seq_one_letter_code
_entity_poly.pdbx_strand_id
1 'polypeptide(L)' 'MAIMSAMQCNPVFKATYQRLLDAGKPKKVAIIACVRKMVVILNSMIRDGVMWNENIARN' A
#
# COMPACT_ATOMS: atom_id res chain seq x y z
N MET A 1 10.26 8.71 -4.47
CA MET A 1 9.62 9.85 -3.78
C MET A 1 8.10 9.65 -3.63
N ALA A 2 7.38 9.14 -4.65
CA ALA A 2 5.91 8.92 -4.61
C ALA A 2 5.37 8.05 -3.44
N ILE A 3 6.09 7.00 -3.03
CA ILE A 3 5.65 6.12 -1.92
C ILE A 3 5.73 6.81 -0.57
N MET A 4 6.66 7.76 -0.39
CA MET A 4 6.73 8.53 0.86
C MET A 4 5.50 9.44 1.00
N SER A 5 5.00 10.01 -0.10
CA SER A 5 3.73 10.74 -0.11
C SER A 5 2.55 9.79 0.14
N ALA A 6 2.52 8.62 -0.50
CA ALA A 6 1.46 7.63 -0.28
C ALA A 6 1.41 7.10 1.17
N MET A 7 2.57 6.90 1.80
CA MET A 7 2.66 6.51 3.22
C MET A 7 2.23 7.64 4.17
N GLN A 8 2.37 8.90 3.78
CA GLN A 8 1.91 10.05 4.57
C GLN A 8 0.40 10.28 4.41
N CYS A 9 -0.13 10.18 3.20
CA CYS A 9 -1.54 10.41 2.93
C CYS A 9 -2.45 9.26 3.38
N ASN A 10 -1.92 8.03 3.49
CA ASN A 10 -2.73 6.85 3.79
C ASN A 10 -2.12 6.02 4.94
N PRO A 11 -2.76 5.97 6.12
CA PRO A 11 -2.23 5.26 7.29
C PRO A 11 -2.11 3.74 7.07
N VAL A 12 -2.88 3.17 6.14
CA VAL A 12 -2.86 1.74 5.79
C VAL A 12 -1.50 1.31 5.22
N PHE A 13 -0.91 2.13 4.34
CA PHE A 13 0.40 1.81 3.77
C PHE A 13 1.51 2.00 4.79
N LYS A 14 1.39 3.00 5.69
CA LYS A 14 2.32 3.18 6.81
C LYS A 14 2.33 1.98 7.75
N ALA A 15 1.16 1.46 8.12
CA ALA A 15 1.05 0.26 8.96
C ALA A 15 1.68 -0.98 8.29
N THR A 16 1.46 -1.14 6.98
CA THR A 16 2.03 -2.25 6.20
C THR A 16 3.56 -2.14 6.11
N TYR A 17 4.07 -0.93 5.87
CA TYR A 17 5.51 -0.64 5.84
C TYR A 17 6.15 -0.92 7.20
N GLN A 18 5.52 -0.46 8.29
CA GLN A 18 6.00 -0.67 9.65
C GLN A 18 6.03 -2.16 10.02
N ARG A 19 4.98 -2.92 9.67
CA ARG A 19 4.95 -4.38 9.85
C ARG A 19 6.07 -5.10 9.11
N LEU A 20 6.41 -4.66 7.90
CA LEU A 20 7.49 -5.26 7.12
C LEU A 20 8.88 -4.91 7.66
N LEU A 21 9.05 -3.70 8.21
CA LEU A 21 10.27 -3.32 8.91
C LEU A 21 10.44 -4.09 10.23
N ASP A 22 9.36 -4.25 10.99
CA ASP A 22 9.34 -5.02 12.24
C ASP A 22 9.68 -6.51 11.99
N ALA A 23 9.22 -7.04 10.86
CA ALA A 23 9.61 -8.37 10.37
C ALA A 23 11.07 -8.46 9.84
N GLY A 24 11.90 -7.43 10.04
CA GLY A 24 13.31 -7.41 9.68
C GLY A 24 13.60 -7.31 8.18
N LYS A 25 12.60 -6.96 7.35
CA LYS A 25 12.80 -6.89 5.90
C LYS A 25 13.53 -5.61 5.49
N PRO A 26 14.39 -5.66 4.47
CA PRO A 26 15.09 -4.47 3.99
C PRO A 26 14.10 -3.42 3.50
N LYS A 27 14.38 -2.14 3.82
CA LYS A 27 13.52 -0.99 3.51
C LYS A 27 13.04 -0.96 2.04
N LYS A 28 13.92 -1.35 1.10
CA LYS A 28 13.57 -1.47 -0.32
C LYS A 28 12.41 -2.46 -0.54
N VAL A 29 12.46 -3.66 0.04
CA VAL A 29 11.40 -4.66 -0.12
C VAL A 29 10.08 -4.17 0.48
N ALA A 30 10.14 -3.48 1.62
CA ALA A 30 8.95 -2.89 2.22
C ALA A 30 8.29 -1.83 1.31
N ILE A 31 9.10 -0.98 0.67
CA ILE A 31 8.65 0.00 -0.32
C ILE A 31 8.01 -0.68 -1.54
N ILE A 32 8.67 -1.69 -2.12
CA ILE A 32 8.15 -2.45 -3.28
C ILE A 32 6.84 -3.17 -2.93
N ALA A 33 6.72 -3.73 -1.72
CA ALA A 33 5.49 -4.37 -1.26
C ALA A 33 4.32 -3.38 -1.15
N CYS A 34 4.56 -2.17 -0.64
CA CYS A 34 3.54 -1.11 -0.60
C CYS A 34 3.07 -0.70 -2.00
N VAL A 35 3.98 -0.57 -2.98
CA VAL A 35 3.62 -0.28 -4.37
C VAL A 35 2.77 -1.38 -4.97
N ARG A 36 3.21 -2.63 -4.79
CA ARG A 36 2.48 -3.78 -5.33
C ARG A 36 1.06 -3.82 -4.77
N LYS A 37 0.90 -3.56 -3.46
CA LYS A 37 -0.43 -3.48 -2.83
C LYS A 37 -1.27 -2.37 -3.45
N MET A 38 -0.70 -1.17 -3.65
CA MET A 38 -1.38 -0.04 -4.29
C MET A 38 -1.83 -0.36 -5.72
N VAL A 39 -0.97 -0.96 -6.54
CA VAL A 39 -1.29 -1.34 -7.92
C VAL A 39 -2.38 -2.41 -7.96
N VAL A 40 -2.34 -3.38 -7.05
CA VAL A 40 -3.40 -4.40 -6.95
C VAL A 40 -4.75 -3.77 -6.60
N ILE A 41 -4.78 -2.86 -5.62
CA ILE A 41 -6.00 -2.14 -5.22
C ILE A 41 -6.56 -1.34 -6.40
N LEU A 42 -5.70 -0.58 -7.10
CA LEU A 42 -6.08 0.17 -8.29
C LEU A 42 -6.62 -0.74 -9.40
N ASN A 43 -5.96 -1.88 -9.62
CA ASN A 43 -6.39 -2.85 -10.63
C ASN A 43 -7.72 -3.52 -10.27
N SER A 44 -7.98 -3.76 -8.98
CA SER A 44 -9.29 -4.23 -8.50
C SER A 44 -10.36 -3.14 -8.68
N MET A 45 -10.07 -1.89 -8.33
CA MET A 45 -11.01 -0.77 -8.51
C MET A 45 -11.40 -0.57 -9.97
N ILE A 46 -10.44 -0.63 -10.90
CA ILE A 46 -10.69 -0.51 -12.33
C ILE A 46 -11.54 -1.69 -12.83
N ARG A 47 -11.29 -2.90 -12.35
CA ARG A 47 -12.03 -4.11 -12.74
C ARG A 47 -13.48 -4.07 -12.25
N ASP A 48 -13.69 -3.68 -11.00
CA ASP A 48 -15.00 -3.63 -10.38
C ASP A 48 -15.78 -2.34 -10.71
N GLY A 49 -15.13 -1.36 -11.37
CA GLY A 49 -15.72 -0.06 -11.69
C GLY A 49 -16.04 0.79 -10.46
N VAL A 50 -15.44 0.47 -9.31
CA VAL A 50 -15.72 1.09 -8.02
C VAL A 50 -14.71 2.19 -7.69
N MET A 51 -15.18 3.24 -7.04
CA MET A 51 -14.33 4.32 -6.55
C MET A 51 -13.50 3.89 -5.33
N TRP A 52 -12.46 4.66 -5.01
CA TRP A 52 -11.56 4.38 -3.88
C TRP A 52 -12.33 4.16 -2.59
N ASN A 53 -12.16 2.99 -1.98
CA ASN A 53 -12.75 2.63 -0.70
C ASN A 53 -11.65 2.07 0.22
N GLU A 54 -11.53 2.63 1.41
CA GLU A 54 -10.55 2.23 2.43
C GLU A 54 -10.64 0.74 2.80
N ASN A 55 -11.81 0.12 2.66
CA ASN A 55 -12.00 -1.31 2.90
C ASN A 55 -11.24 -2.19 1.89
N ILE A 56 -11.14 -1.76 0.63
CA ILE A 56 -10.38 -2.47 -0.41
C ILE A 56 -8.88 -2.37 -0.12
N ALA A 57 -8.44 -1.24 0.46
CA ALA A 57 -7.04 -1.05 0.81
C ALA A 57 -6.57 -1.88 2.03
N ARG A 58 -7.51 -2.32 2.88
CA ARG A 58 -7.22 -3.07 4.11
C ARG A 58 -7.03 -4.57 3.87
N ASN A 59 -7.69 -5.12 2.85
CA ASN A 59 -7.55 -6.53 2.43
C ASN A 59 -6.17 -6.83 1.81
#